data_AF-A0A838RNB7-F1
#
_entry.id   AF-A0A838RNB7-F1
#
_cell.length_a   1.000
_cell.length_b   1.000
_cell.length_c   1.000
_cell.angle_alpha   90.00
_cell.angle_beta   90.00
_cell.angle_gamma   90.00
#
_symmetry.space_group_name_H-M   'P 1'
#
loop_
_entity.id
_entity.type
_entity.pdbx_description
1 polymer ?
#
loop_
_entity_poly.entity_id
_entity_poly.type
_entity_poly.pdbx_seq_one_letter_code
_entity_poly.pdbx_strand_id
1 'polypeptide(L)'
;MAALTPPELAALGNQIFTRQRTFDDVGKDYPIASFIGGLTGALTMIEERVVGISEAQFHFRLPGTPEGPDWNHDEVHFNTPELVTHLTSTLKAWQEALREHGVPLPAPVETLPPAERVTGMQGSGMGAGGRSDLTLEQTLLDLRTTRDTLVLALQGELGDYWDERYPSGFGPLTLRHYVVLMAVHSASHAFQLLELQAHPDYPA
;
A
#
# COMPACT_ATOMS: atom_id res chain seq x y z
N MET A 1 -13.12 -6.00 19.43
CA MET A 1 -13.21 -4.73 18.67
C MET A 1 -13.28 -5.07 17.20
N ALA A 2 -14.02 -4.29 16.41
CA ALA A 2 -14.15 -4.49 14.97
C ALA A 2 -12.89 -4.03 14.22
N ALA A 3 -12.70 -4.53 13.00
CA ALA A 3 -11.68 -4.01 12.08
C ALA A 3 -12.03 -2.57 11.67
N LEU A 4 -11.01 -1.74 11.45
CA LEU A 4 -11.23 -0.43 10.84
C LEU A 4 -11.59 -0.61 9.37
N THR A 5 -12.62 0.08 8.92
CA THR A 5 -13.02 0.10 7.52
C THR A 5 -12.04 0.96 6.70
N PRO A 6 -11.92 0.74 5.38
CA PRO A 6 -11.08 1.60 4.54
C PRO A 6 -11.39 3.10 4.70
N PRO A 7 -12.65 3.57 4.74
CA PRO A 7 -12.94 5.00 4.93
C PRO A 7 -12.38 5.57 6.24
N GLU A 8 -12.49 4.80 7.33
CA GLU A 8 -11.92 5.20 8.63
C GLU A 8 -10.40 5.27 8.57
N LEU A 9 -9.75 4.32 7.89
CA LEU A 9 -8.29 4.33 7.70
C LEU A 9 -7.81 5.52 6.87
N ALA A 10 -8.51 5.85 5.77
CA ALA A 10 -8.15 7.01 4.95
C ALA A 10 -8.29 8.32 5.72
N ALA A 11 -9.36 8.46 6.52
CA ALA A 11 -9.55 9.61 7.40
C ALA A 11 -8.44 9.72 8.46
N LEU A 12 -8.04 8.60 9.08
CA LEU A 12 -6.90 8.57 10.00
C LEU A 12 -5.59 8.93 9.30
N GLY A 13 -5.37 8.44 8.09
CA GLY A 13 -4.22 8.78 7.28
C GLY A 13 -4.09 10.27 7.03
N ASN A 14 -5.19 10.90 6.61
CA ASN A 14 -5.22 12.34 6.43
C ASN A 14 -4.85 13.08 7.73
N GLN A 15 -5.38 12.67 8.88
CA GLN A 15 -5.03 13.27 10.17
C GLN A 15 -3.54 13.10 10.53
N ILE A 16 -2.95 11.94 10.23
CA ILE A 16 -1.52 11.66 10.46
C ILE A 16 -0.65 12.53 9.54
N PHE A 17 -0.89 12.50 8.23
CA PHE A 17 -0.06 13.19 7.25
C PHE A 17 -0.20 14.72 7.30
N THR A 18 -1.36 15.23 7.72
CA THR A 18 -1.56 16.66 8.02
C THR A 18 -1.11 17.06 9.42
N ARG A 19 -0.50 16.15 10.19
CA ARG A 19 0.04 16.36 11.55
C ARG A 19 -1.00 16.78 12.58
N GLN A 20 -2.28 16.49 12.35
CA GLN A 20 -3.34 16.67 13.34
C GLN A 20 -3.25 15.60 14.45
N ARG A 21 -2.70 14.44 14.13
CA ARG A 21 -2.42 13.34 15.07
C ARG A 21 -1.06 12.72 14.80
N THR A 22 -0.44 12.14 15.82
CA THR A 22 0.79 11.35 15.65
C THR A 22 0.48 9.85 15.49
N PHE A 23 1.45 9.08 14.98
CA PHE A 23 1.35 7.61 14.97
C PHE A 23 1.19 7.04 16.39
N ASP A 24 1.85 7.64 17.39
CA ASP A 24 1.76 7.23 18.79
C ASP A 24 0.32 7.42 19.35
N ASP A 25 -0.36 8.51 18.96
CA ASP A 25 -1.76 8.75 19.37
C ASP A 25 -2.71 7.72 18.73
N VAL A 26 -2.54 7.47 17.43
CA VAL A 26 -3.40 6.55 16.68
C VAL A 26 -3.18 5.10 17.13
N GLY A 27 -1.93 4.71 17.39
CA GLY A 27 -1.59 3.34 17.84
C GLY A 27 -2.10 2.99 19.24
N LYS A 28 -2.44 3.98 20.07
CA LYS A 28 -3.02 3.79 21.42
C LYS A 28 -4.55 3.67 21.40
N ASP A 29 -5.20 4.40 20.50
CA ASP A 29 -6.66 4.45 20.41
C ASP A 29 -7.27 3.16 19.85
N TYR A 30 -6.49 2.42 19.07
CA TYR A 30 -6.97 1.22 18.36
C TYR A 30 -6.04 0.03 18.58
N PRO A 31 -6.59 -1.19 18.78
CA PRO A 31 -5.79 -2.39 18.88
C PRO A 31 -5.15 -2.70 17.52
N ILE A 32 -3.96 -3.31 17.54
CA ILE A 32 -3.21 -3.63 16.31
C ILE A 32 -4.01 -4.52 15.36
N ALA A 33 -4.81 -5.44 15.89
CA ALA A 33 -5.70 -6.29 15.12
C ALA A 33 -6.71 -5.50 14.26
N SER A 34 -7.11 -4.30 14.68
CA SER A 34 -8.00 -3.45 13.88
C SER A 34 -7.30 -2.87 12.65
N PHE A 35 -6.00 -2.54 12.74
CA PHE A 35 -5.21 -2.10 11.59
C PHE A 35 -4.86 -3.26 10.67
N ILE A 36 -4.51 -4.43 11.20
CA ILE A 36 -4.27 -5.63 10.39
C ILE A 36 -5.55 -5.99 9.61
N GLY A 37 -6.71 -6.02 10.29
CA GLY A 37 -7.98 -6.27 9.62
C GLY A 37 -8.32 -5.22 8.57
N GLY A 38 -8.02 -3.95 8.82
CA GLY A 38 -8.22 -2.87 7.85
C GLY A 38 -7.26 -2.93 6.66
N LEU A 39 -5.99 -3.30 6.87
CA LEU A 39 -5.02 -3.61 5.79
C LEU A 39 -5.55 -4.73 4.90
N THR A 40 -5.98 -5.85 5.50
CA THR A 40 -6.60 -6.96 4.76
C THR A 40 -7.82 -6.48 3.98
N GLY A 41 -8.71 -5.71 4.61
CA GLY A 41 -9.90 -5.18 3.96
C GLY A 41 -9.60 -4.26 2.77
N ALA A 42 -8.60 -3.38 2.90
CA ALA A 42 -8.18 -2.50 1.80
C ALA A 42 -7.59 -3.29 0.61
N LEU A 43 -6.71 -4.26 0.87
CA LEU A 43 -6.11 -5.09 -0.18
C LEU A 43 -7.13 -5.99 -0.86
N THR A 44 -8.08 -6.55 -0.11
CA THR A 44 -9.20 -7.32 -0.67
C THR A 44 -10.12 -6.43 -1.51
N MET A 45 -10.41 -5.21 -1.06
CA MET A 45 -11.20 -4.26 -1.86
C MET A 45 -10.52 -3.95 -3.19
N ILE A 46 -9.21 -3.71 -3.20
CA ILE A 46 -8.45 -3.51 -4.44
C ILE A 46 -8.59 -4.73 -5.35
N GLU A 47 -8.39 -5.94 -4.82
CA GLU A 47 -8.57 -7.17 -5.58
C GLU A 47 -9.97 -7.26 -6.21
N GLU A 48 -11.03 -7.09 -5.42
CA GLU A 48 -12.42 -7.14 -5.88
C GLU A 48 -12.72 -6.12 -6.98
N ARG A 49 -12.06 -4.96 -6.95
CA ARG A 49 -12.20 -3.90 -7.95
C ARG A 49 -11.40 -4.13 -9.22
N VAL A 50 -10.32 -4.91 -9.15
CA VAL A 50 -9.49 -5.23 -10.32
C VAL A 50 -9.94 -6.52 -10.99
N VAL A 51 -10.52 -7.47 -10.25
CA VAL A 51 -11.01 -8.72 -10.82
C VAL A 51 -12.13 -8.45 -11.83
N GLY A 52 -11.92 -8.91 -13.06
CA GLY A 52 -12.95 -8.92 -14.11
C GLY A 52 -13.11 -7.61 -14.88
N ILE A 53 -12.28 -6.59 -14.63
CA ILE A 53 -12.27 -5.40 -15.47
C ILE A 53 -11.64 -5.70 -16.85
N SER A 54 -12.07 -4.96 -17.87
CA SER A 54 -11.54 -5.10 -19.23
C SER A 54 -10.11 -4.56 -19.34
N GLU A 55 -9.39 -4.92 -20.41
CA GLU A 55 -8.05 -4.39 -20.71
C GLU A 55 -8.07 -2.85 -20.82
N ALA A 56 -9.11 -2.28 -21.43
CA ALA A 56 -9.29 -0.83 -21.53
C ALA A 56 -9.46 -0.17 -20.15
N GLN A 57 -10.25 -0.78 -19.26
CA GLN A 57 -10.44 -0.33 -17.88
C GLN A 57 -9.16 -0.46 -17.04
N PHE A 58 -8.41 -1.54 -17.25
CA PHE A 58 -7.18 -1.84 -16.55
C PHE A 58 -6.09 -0.82 -16.86
N HIS A 59 -5.90 -0.47 -18.13
CA HIS A 59 -4.91 0.53 -18.56
C HIS A 59 -5.47 1.96 -18.62
N PHE A 60 -6.70 2.20 -18.19
CA PHE A 60 -7.29 3.54 -18.21
C PHE A 60 -6.48 4.52 -17.35
N ARG A 61 -6.22 5.69 -17.92
CA ARG A 61 -5.59 6.84 -17.28
C ARG A 61 -6.50 8.05 -17.38
N LEU A 62 -6.38 8.97 -16.42
CA LEU A 62 -7.08 10.24 -16.49
C LEU A 62 -6.67 11.04 -17.74
N PRO A 63 -7.58 11.77 -18.41
CA PRO A 63 -7.22 12.57 -19.56
C PRO A 63 -6.10 13.58 -19.25
N GLY A 64 -5.09 13.62 -20.12
CA GLY A 64 -3.94 14.53 -19.96
C GLY A 64 -2.79 14.00 -19.11
N THR A 65 -2.87 12.75 -18.61
CA THR A 65 -1.77 12.11 -17.87
C THR A 65 -0.98 11.16 -18.78
N PRO A 66 0.19 11.57 -19.32
CA PRO A 66 1.00 10.68 -20.15
C PRO A 66 1.66 9.56 -19.33
N GLU A 67 1.99 8.45 -19.98
CA GLU A 67 2.94 7.47 -19.42
C GLU A 67 4.32 8.10 -19.30
N GLY A 68 4.99 7.95 -18.16
CA GLY A 68 6.35 8.43 -17.99
C GLY A 68 6.77 8.67 -16.54
N PRO A 69 8.08 8.95 -16.32
CA PRO A 69 8.62 9.19 -15.00
C PRO A 69 7.86 10.31 -14.28
N ASP A 70 7.43 10.02 -13.06
CA ASP A 70 6.75 10.92 -12.16
C ASP A 70 7.60 12.13 -11.81
N TRP A 71 7.41 13.19 -12.59
CA TRP A 71 8.14 14.44 -12.38
C TRP A 71 7.65 15.18 -11.12
N ASN A 72 6.53 14.77 -10.48
CA ASN A 72 5.84 15.55 -9.46
C ASN A 72 5.40 14.80 -8.18
N HIS A 73 5.71 13.51 -8.00
CA HIS A 73 5.17 12.68 -6.91
C HIS A 73 3.66 12.44 -6.99
N ASP A 74 3.10 12.40 -8.20
CA ASP A 74 1.67 12.43 -8.43
C ASP A 74 1.10 11.02 -8.65
N GLU A 75 1.22 10.19 -7.60
CA GLU A 75 0.65 8.84 -7.57
C GLU A 75 -0.86 8.87 -7.87
N VAL A 76 -1.54 10.00 -7.65
CA VAL A 76 -2.98 10.25 -7.93
C VAL A 76 -3.34 9.92 -9.39
N HIS A 77 -2.38 9.93 -10.31
CA HIS A 77 -2.59 9.75 -11.75
C HIS A 77 -2.26 8.35 -12.28
N PHE A 78 -2.03 7.39 -11.40
CA PHE A 78 -1.79 6.01 -11.79
C PHE A 78 -3.00 5.37 -12.47
N ASN A 79 -2.70 4.59 -13.51
CA ASN A 79 -3.62 3.55 -13.96
C ASN A 79 -3.62 2.38 -12.95
N THR A 80 -4.48 1.39 -13.20
CA THR A 80 -4.63 0.24 -12.30
C THR A 80 -3.32 -0.53 -12.04
N PRO A 81 -2.56 -0.99 -13.06
CA PRO A 81 -1.33 -1.74 -12.80
C PRO A 81 -0.27 -0.92 -12.05
N GLU A 82 -0.14 0.38 -12.34
CA GLU A 82 0.79 1.25 -11.63
C GLU A 82 0.45 1.41 -10.17
N LEU A 83 -0.83 1.64 -9.87
CA LEU A 83 -1.32 1.77 -8.50
C LEU A 83 -1.08 0.50 -7.70
N VAL A 84 -1.46 -0.66 -8.24
CA VAL A 84 -1.32 -1.93 -7.53
C VAL A 84 0.15 -2.26 -7.30
N THR A 85 1.00 -2.08 -8.32
CA THR A 85 2.43 -2.40 -8.21
C THR A 85 3.19 -1.42 -7.33
N HIS A 86 2.84 -0.14 -7.35
CA HIS A 86 3.35 0.84 -6.41
C HIS A 86 3.04 0.42 -4.96
N LEU A 87 1.79 0.06 -4.70
CA LEU A 87 1.37 -0.41 -3.38
C LEU A 87 2.14 -1.67 -2.96
N THR A 88 2.14 -2.71 -3.79
CA THR A 88 2.78 -3.99 -3.41
C THR A 88 4.28 -3.85 -3.23
N SER A 89 4.96 -3.11 -4.11
CA SER A 89 6.40 -2.88 -3.99
C SER A 89 6.75 -2.04 -2.76
N THR A 90 5.92 -1.05 -2.39
CA THR A 90 6.09 -0.27 -1.16
C THR A 90 5.90 -1.12 0.09
N LEU A 91 4.87 -1.98 0.12
CA LEU A 91 4.64 -2.92 1.23
C LEU A 91 5.80 -3.91 1.40
N LYS A 92 6.30 -4.47 0.29
CA LYS A 92 7.47 -5.36 0.29
C LYS A 92 8.73 -4.65 0.77
N ALA A 93 8.95 -3.41 0.34
CA ALA A 93 10.10 -2.61 0.79
C ALA A 93 10.06 -2.35 2.30
N TRP A 94 8.89 -2.02 2.86
CA TRP A 94 8.74 -1.86 4.31
C TRP A 94 8.89 -3.19 5.07
N GLN A 95 8.37 -4.29 4.52
CA GLN A 95 8.60 -5.62 5.07
C GLN A 95 10.09 -5.97 5.09
N GLU A 96 10.82 -5.72 4.01
CA GLU A 96 12.26 -5.99 3.96
C GLU A 96 13.05 -5.12 4.94
N ALA A 97 12.75 -3.82 5.03
CA ALA A 97 13.39 -2.93 5.99
C ALA A 97 13.20 -3.40 7.44
N LEU A 98 12.01 -3.88 7.81
CA LEU A 98 11.76 -4.46 9.13
C LEU A 98 12.56 -5.74 9.36
N ARG A 99 12.72 -6.60 8.34
CA ARG A 99 13.55 -7.81 8.42
C ARG A 99 15.02 -7.52 8.59
N GLU A 100 15.54 -6.53 7.87
CA GLU A 100 16.94 -6.08 8.01
C GLU A 100 17.24 -5.59 9.43
N HIS A 101 16.21 -5.14 10.16
CA HIS A 101 16.29 -4.78 11.57
C HIS A 101 15.95 -5.91 12.56
N GLY A 102 15.82 -7.15 12.09
CA GLY A 102 15.70 -8.34 12.92
C GLY A 102 14.26 -8.72 13.29
N VAL A 103 13.25 -8.03 12.77
CA VAL A 103 11.84 -8.45 12.94
C VAL A 103 11.65 -9.78 12.19
N PRO A 104 11.05 -10.82 12.81
CA PRO A 104 10.98 -12.16 12.24
C PRO A 104 9.86 -12.30 11.19
N LEU A 105 9.85 -11.40 10.20
CA LEU A 105 8.98 -11.48 9.03
C LEU A 105 9.61 -12.39 7.95
N PRO A 106 8.80 -13.14 7.18
CA PRO A 106 9.29 -13.91 6.04
C PRO A 106 9.84 -12.96 4.98
N ALA A 107 10.75 -13.45 4.13
CA ALA A 107 11.19 -12.67 2.98
C ALA A 107 10.00 -12.30 2.08
N PRO A 108 9.94 -11.07 1.55
CA PRO A 108 9.00 -10.73 0.49
C PRO A 108 9.12 -11.75 -0.65
N VAL A 109 7.98 -12.26 -1.11
CA VAL A 109 7.95 -13.15 -2.26
C VAL A 109 7.92 -12.28 -3.51
N GLU A 110 9.00 -12.34 -4.29
CA GLU A 110 9.07 -11.63 -5.56
C GLU A 110 8.34 -12.41 -6.66
N THR A 111 7.20 -11.89 -7.09
CA THR A 111 6.45 -12.44 -8.25
C THR A 111 6.71 -11.67 -9.53
N LEU A 112 7.32 -10.49 -9.42
CA LEU A 112 7.66 -9.60 -10.52
C LEU A 112 9.15 -9.25 -10.44
N PRO A 113 9.83 -9.02 -11.58
CA PRO A 113 11.16 -8.43 -11.54
C PRO A 113 11.08 -7.02 -10.93
N PRO A 114 12.19 -6.49 -10.39
CA PRO A 114 12.23 -5.14 -9.82
C PRO A 114 11.61 -4.15 -10.80
N ALA A 115 10.67 -3.31 -10.33
CA ALA A 115 9.99 -2.37 -11.19
C ALA A 115 11.01 -1.44 -11.90
N GLU A 116 10.94 -1.38 -13.23
CA GLU A 116 11.46 -0.23 -13.96
C GLU A 116 10.63 0.97 -13.50
N ARG A 117 11.28 1.87 -12.75
CA ARG A 117 10.59 2.85 -11.92
C ARG A 117 9.87 3.87 -12.81
N VAL A 118 8.55 3.80 -12.88
CA VAL A 118 7.75 4.90 -13.43
C VAL A 118 7.71 6.05 -12.41
N THR A 119 7.89 5.80 -11.10
CA THR A 119 7.81 6.85 -10.08
C THR A 119 8.78 6.74 -8.91
N GLY A 120 9.02 7.87 -8.23
CA GLY A 120 9.84 7.98 -7.00
C GLY A 120 11.29 8.41 -7.24
N MET A 121 11.77 9.38 -6.45
CA MET A 121 13.21 9.70 -6.40
C MET A 121 13.98 8.45 -5.95
N GLN A 122 15.08 8.14 -6.66
CA GLN A 122 16.09 7.25 -6.09
C GLN A 122 16.52 7.81 -4.72
N GLY A 123 16.19 7.11 -3.63
CA GLY A 123 16.57 7.49 -2.27
C GLY A 123 15.48 8.14 -1.42
N SER A 124 14.26 8.39 -1.92
CA SER A 124 13.13 8.67 -1.01
C SER A 124 12.75 7.34 -0.36
N GLY A 125 13.14 7.14 0.90
CA GLY A 125 13.12 5.83 1.56
C GLY A 125 11.75 5.18 1.81
N MET A 126 10.69 5.50 1.06
CA MET A 126 9.31 5.10 1.38
C MET A 126 8.37 4.81 0.21
N GLY A 127 8.83 4.79 -1.04
CA GLY A 127 7.98 4.41 -2.18
C GLY A 127 8.77 3.68 -3.25
N ALA A 128 8.19 2.61 -3.81
CA ALA A 128 8.69 1.94 -4.99
C ALA A 128 7.77 2.25 -6.18
N GLY A 129 8.34 2.45 -7.36
CA GLY A 129 7.59 2.94 -8.51
C GLY A 129 6.50 1.97 -9.00
N GLY A 130 5.52 2.48 -9.74
CA GLY A 130 4.53 1.66 -10.45
C GLY A 130 5.05 1.09 -11.78
N ARG A 131 4.34 0.09 -12.33
CA ARG A 131 4.56 -0.49 -13.66
C ARG A 131 3.29 -0.47 -14.49
N SER A 132 3.38 -0.04 -15.75
CA SER A 132 2.27 -0.06 -16.71
C SER A 132 2.24 -1.31 -17.61
N ASP A 133 3.34 -2.06 -17.69
CA ASP A 133 3.56 -3.13 -18.67
C ASP A 133 3.03 -4.51 -18.23
N LEU A 134 2.32 -4.58 -17.11
CA LEU A 134 1.84 -5.83 -16.55
C LEU A 134 0.50 -6.26 -17.14
N THR A 135 0.25 -7.56 -17.11
CA THR A 135 -1.10 -8.09 -17.30
C THR A 135 -1.93 -8.00 -16.01
N LEU A 136 -3.25 -8.08 -16.16
CA LEU A 136 -4.18 -8.18 -15.03
C LEU A 136 -3.88 -9.40 -14.15
N GLU A 137 -3.53 -10.54 -14.74
CA GLU A 137 -3.19 -11.76 -14.00
C GLU A 137 -1.91 -11.58 -13.17
N GLN A 138 -0.86 -10.99 -13.74
CA GLN A 138 0.39 -10.71 -13.04
C GLN A 138 0.17 -9.74 -11.87
N THR A 139 -0.65 -8.71 -12.09
CA THR A 139 -0.99 -7.71 -11.08
C THR A 139 -1.77 -8.32 -9.91
N LEU A 140 -2.76 -9.15 -10.20
CA LEU A 140 -3.52 -9.86 -9.17
C LEU A 140 -2.69 -10.89 -8.42
N LEU A 141 -1.79 -11.61 -9.12
CA LEU A 141 -0.87 -12.55 -8.48
C LEU A 141 0.04 -11.84 -7.48
N ASP A 142 0.61 -10.70 -7.87
CA ASP A 142 1.49 -9.92 -6.99
C ASP A 142 0.76 -9.35 -5.78
N LEU A 143 -0.44 -8.80 -5.99
CA LEU A 143 -1.30 -8.29 -4.91
C LEU A 143 -1.66 -9.38 -3.90
N ARG A 144 -2.18 -10.53 -4.37
CA ARG A 144 -2.59 -11.65 -3.51
C ARG A 144 -1.41 -12.20 -2.74
N THR A 145 -0.28 -12.42 -3.42
CA THR A 145 0.93 -12.95 -2.80
C THR A 145 1.44 -12.01 -1.71
N THR A 146 1.52 -10.71 -2.00
CA THR A 146 1.94 -9.68 -1.03
C THR A 146 0.98 -9.63 0.17
N ARG A 147 -0.33 -9.59 -0.07
CA ARG A 147 -1.35 -9.60 0.99
C ARG A 147 -1.20 -10.83 1.87
N ASP A 148 -1.23 -12.02 1.29
CA ASP A 148 -1.32 -13.27 2.04
C ASP A 148 -0.06 -13.50 2.88
N THR A 149 1.12 -13.21 2.31
CA THR A 149 2.40 -13.35 3.01
C THR A 149 2.55 -12.32 4.14
N LEU A 150 2.25 -11.04 3.87
CA LEU A 150 2.41 -9.98 4.85
C LEU A 150 1.38 -10.08 5.98
N VAL A 151 0.10 -10.27 5.65
CA VAL A 151 -0.98 -10.35 6.65
C VAL A 151 -0.77 -11.55 7.56
N LEU A 152 -0.41 -12.71 7.01
CA LEU A 152 -0.13 -13.90 7.83
C LEU A 152 1.04 -13.65 8.78
N ALA A 153 2.10 -12.99 8.33
CA ALA A 153 3.25 -12.66 9.17
C ALA A 153 2.88 -11.69 10.30
N LEU A 154 2.08 -10.66 10.02
CA LEU A 154 1.65 -9.66 11.00
C LEU A 154 0.67 -10.23 12.05
N GLN A 155 -0.04 -11.32 11.72
CA GLN A 155 -0.89 -12.05 12.65
C GLN A 155 -0.12 -13.02 13.56
N GLY A 156 1.17 -13.23 13.31
CA GLY A 156 2.03 -14.11 14.09
C GLY A 156 2.43 -13.57 15.47
N GLU A 157 3.16 -14.38 16.22
CA GLU A 157 3.71 -14.00 17.52
C GLU A 157 4.96 -13.12 17.35
N LEU A 158 4.73 -11.81 17.28
CA LEU A 158 5.79 -10.80 17.11
C LEU A 158 6.27 -10.18 18.45
N GLY A 159 5.74 -10.62 19.59
CA GLY A 159 6.28 -10.31 20.94
C GLY A 159 6.71 -8.86 21.15
N ASP A 160 7.95 -8.68 21.61
CA ASP A 160 8.52 -7.36 21.95
C ASP A 160 8.81 -6.47 20.73
N TYR A 161 8.86 -7.04 19.52
CA TYR A 161 9.10 -6.29 18.28
C TYR A 161 8.01 -5.23 17.99
N TRP A 162 6.83 -5.36 18.61
CA TRP A 162 5.74 -4.38 18.45
C TRP A 162 6.09 -2.97 18.89
N ASP A 163 6.94 -2.84 19.92
CA ASP A 163 7.21 -1.58 20.61
C ASP A 163 8.67 -1.09 20.43
N GLU A 164 9.54 -1.93 19.87
CA GLU A 164 10.88 -1.55 19.41
C GLU A 164 10.79 -0.50 18.30
N ARG A 165 11.76 0.42 18.23
CA ARG A 165 11.82 1.49 17.23
C ARG A 165 12.85 1.21 16.15
N TYR A 166 12.43 1.33 14.91
CA TYR A 166 13.21 1.08 13.70
C TYR A 166 13.41 2.39 12.91
N PRO A 167 14.58 2.61 12.31
CA PRO A 167 14.82 3.75 11.42
C PRO A 167 13.83 3.82 10.26
N SER A 168 13.34 5.03 9.93
CA SER A 168 12.48 5.26 8.76
C SER A 168 12.69 6.66 8.18
N GLY A 169 12.10 6.93 7.00
CA GLY A 169 12.05 8.27 6.40
C GLY A 169 11.25 9.31 7.19
N PHE A 170 10.41 8.90 8.14
CA PHE A 170 9.65 9.77 9.05
C PHE A 170 10.28 9.89 10.45
N GLY A 171 11.49 9.37 10.63
CA GLY A 171 12.12 9.18 11.94
C GLY A 171 11.85 7.79 12.54
N PRO A 172 12.31 7.49 13.76
CA PRO A 172 12.17 6.16 14.34
C PRO A 172 10.70 5.75 14.59
N LEU A 173 10.24 4.69 13.90
CA LEU A 173 8.88 4.16 13.97
C LEU A 173 8.87 2.77 14.62
N THR A 174 7.84 2.43 15.37
CA THR A 174 7.67 1.06 15.89
C THR A 174 7.04 0.15 14.84
N LEU A 175 7.10 -1.17 15.03
CA LEU A 175 6.38 -2.10 14.14
C LEU A 175 4.88 -1.79 14.11
N ARG A 176 4.30 -1.37 15.24
CA ARG A 176 2.92 -0.87 15.31
C ARG A 176 2.71 0.31 14.36
N HIS A 177 3.61 1.29 14.35
CA HIS A 177 3.53 2.43 13.44
C HIS A 177 3.64 2.01 11.98
N TYR A 178 4.52 1.04 11.66
CA TYR A 178 4.60 0.49 10.31
C TYR A 178 3.29 -0.16 9.87
N VAL A 179 2.63 -0.93 10.75
CA VAL A 179 1.32 -1.53 10.41
C VAL A 179 0.24 -0.47 10.23
N VAL A 180 0.22 0.60 11.04
CA VAL A 180 -0.67 1.75 10.82
C VAL A 180 -0.40 2.38 9.45
N LEU A 181 0.88 2.59 9.11
CA LEU A 181 1.30 3.16 7.83
C LEU A 181 0.87 2.27 6.65
N MET A 182 1.10 0.96 6.73
CA MET A 182 0.66 -0.05 5.74
C MET A 182 -0.85 0.00 5.54
N ALA A 183 -1.64 -0.01 6.62
CA ALA A 183 -3.10 -0.02 6.55
C ALA A 183 -3.64 1.28 5.93
N VAL A 184 -3.14 2.42 6.38
CA VAL A 184 -3.52 3.74 5.86
C VAL A 184 -3.16 3.88 4.39
N HIS A 185 -1.92 3.55 4.01
CA HIS A 185 -1.44 3.66 2.63
C HIS A 185 -2.26 2.77 1.69
N SER A 186 -2.53 1.53 2.09
CA SER A 186 -3.39 0.62 1.33
C SER A 186 -4.81 1.15 1.17
N ALA A 187 -5.38 1.74 2.24
CA ALA A 187 -6.71 2.33 2.17
C ALA A 187 -6.76 3.54 1.23
N SER A 188 -5.76 4.41 1.24
CA SER A 188 -5.66 5.54 0.31
C SER A 188 -5.69 5.08 -1.15
N HIS A 189 -4.90 4.07 -1.51
CA HIS A 189 -4.91 3.53 -2.87
C HIS A 189 -6.19 2.76 -3.22
N ALA A 190 -6.85 2.13 -2.26
CA ALA A 190 -8.18 1.57 -2.48
C ALA A 190 -9.19 2.66 -2.88
N PHE A 191 -9.16 3.84 -2.24
CA PHE A 191 -10.01 4.97 -2.64
C PHE A 191 -9.62 5.57 -3.97
N GLN A 192 -8.33 5.72 -4.22
CA GLN A 192 -7.85 6.22 -5.50
C GLN A 192 -8.36 5.35 -6.66
N LEU A 193 -8.39 4.02 -6.49
CA LEU A 193 -8.98 3.12 -7.49
C LEU A 193 -10.49 3.34 -7.65
N LEU A 194 -11.22 3.57 -6.56
CA LEU A 194 -12.65 3.91 -6.63
C LEU A 194 -12.91 5.23 -7.35
N GLU A 195 -12.07 6.24 -7.10
CA GLU A 195 -12.15 7.55 -7.76
C GLU A 195 -11.85 7.43 -9.26
N LEU A 196 -10.83 6.65 -9.63
CA LEU A 196 -10.52 6.36 -11.03
C LEU A 196 -11.70 5.68 -11.73
N GLN A 197 -12.31 4.68 -11.10
CA GLN A 197 -13.46 3.93 -11.63
C GLN A 197 -14.76 4.74 -11.69
N ALA A 198 -14.89 5.76 -10.85
CA ALA A 198 -16.04 6.66 -10.85
C ALA A 198 -15.90 7.82 -11.85
N HIS A 199 -14.73 7.96 -12.51
CA HIS A 199 -14.49 9.04 -13.44
C HIS A 199 -15.45 8.95 -14.65
N PRO A 200 -16.02 10.07 -15.14
CA PRO A 200 -16.98 10.05 -16.25
C PRO A 200 -16.45 9.41 -17.54
N ASP A 201 -15.14 9.49 -17.76
CA ASP A 201 -14.47 8.92 -18.93
C ASP A 201 -13.97 7.47 -18.71
N TYR A 202 -14.19 6.89 -17.52
CA TYR A 202 -13.82 5.51 -17.25
C TYR A 202 -14.58 4.57 -18.20
N PRO A 203 -13.90 3.66 -18.92
CA PRO A 203 -14.58 2.79 -19.89
C PRO A 203 -15.64 1.92 -19.21
N ALA A 204 -16.77 1.72 -19.89
CA ALA A 204 -17.87 0.87 -19.44
C ALA A 204 -17.47 -0.62 -19.43
#